data_AF-J7RN67-F1
#
_entry.id   AF-J7RN67-F1
#
_cell.length_a   1.000
_cell.length_b   1.000
_cell.length_c   1.000
_cell.angle_alpha   90.00
_cell.angle_beta   90.00
_cell.angle_gamma   90.00
#
_symmetry.space_group_name_H-M   'P 1'
#
loop_
_entity.id
_entity.type
_entity.pdbx_description
1 polymer ?
#
loop_
_entity_poly.entity_id
_entity_poly.type
_entity_poly.pdbx_seq_one_letter_code
_entity_poly.pdbx_strand_id
1 'polypeptide(L)'
;MFRLTSSPRKVFQLALRYARVERFHGNVLCANKSMSIVGRNTSKVRSTTTTTQTPKNDLIKTLSEQLILETHLNLHKPTRAENQMDTMQIYRRLTQNKGAPAFNRAQSLLLLDIIRDLLNDNFYNDYNDKFLRDFEIDKQLHLYHSLESEIHYIIDKSRSTELNRNHLQLMRLQRDLGTTVDEINELIIDSFDKDAKLELNQQKSDNTLLYNRINLNLNDCTNKITVKIVSGIKSEIENLRWQTTRSGLLAIIILASLLLTGVVVSNKKSRTDSQDSDGNEVDNDVDIII
;
A
#
# COMPACT_ATOMS: atom_id res chain seq x y z
N MET A 1 -22.57 50.54 5.47
CA MET A 1 -23.51 50.01 6.47
C MET A 1 -24.74 49.47 5.73
N PHE A 2 -24.73 48.22 5.25
CA PHE A 2 -25.90 47.56 4.65
C PHE A 2 -26.20 46.29 5.44
N ARG A 3 -27.32 46.29 6.17
CA ARG A 3 -27.78 45.16 6.98
C ARG A 3 -28.39 44.09 6.08
N LEU A 4 -27.81 42.89 6.11
CA LEU A 4 -28.44 41.66 5.66
C LEU A 4 -29.55 41.28 6.64
N THR A 5 -30.80 41.33 6.18
CA THR A 5 -31.90 40.58 6.82
C THR A 5 -32.30 39.49 5.84
N SER A 6 -31.77 38.29 6.02
CA SER A 6 -32.16 37.10 5.25
C SER A 6 -32.77 36.09 6.19
N SER A 7 -34.07 35.87 6.01
CA SER A 7 -34.90 34.99 6.83
C SER A 7 -34.49 33.52 6.67
N PRO A 8 -34.36 32.74 7.76
CA PRO A 8 -33.90 31.35 7.76
C PRO A 8 -34.80 30.38 6.97
N ARG A 9 -36.01 30.80 6.59
CA ARG A 9 -36.94 29.97 5.80
C ARG A 9 -36.53 29.83 4.33
N LYS A 10 -35.76 30.77 3.77
CA LYS A 10 -35.32 30.71 2.36
C LYS A 10 -34.14 29.75 2.14
N VAL A 11 -33.30 29.57 3.16
CA VAL A 11 -32.14 28.65 3.10
C VAL A 11 -32.60 27.18 3.13
N PHE A 12 -33.67 26.87 3.87
CA PHE A 12 -34.20 25.51 3.97
C PHE A 12 -34.89 25.02 2.68
N GLN A 13 -35.52 25.93 1.92
CA GLN A 13 -36.15 25.60 0.64
C GLN A 13 -35.12 25.33 -0.48
N LEU A 14 -33.93 25.95 -0.42
CA LEU A 14 -32.85 25.67 -1.38
C LEU A 14 -32.22 24.29 -1.13
N ALA A 15 -32.06 23.89 0.14
CA ALA A 15 -31.49 22.58 0.51
C ALA A 15 -32.39 21.40 0.07
N LEU A 16 -33.71 21.56 0.14
CA LEU A 16 -34.65 20.51 -0.30
C LEU A 16 -34.73 20.34 -1.83
N ARG A 17 -34.36 21.36 -2.61
CA ARG A 17 -34.25 21.22 -4.07
C ARG A 17 -33.00 20.45 -4.49
N TYR A 18 -31.89 20.57 -3.77
CA TYR A 18 -30.66 19.83 -4.08
C TYR A 18 -30.78 18.33 -3.74
N ALA A 19 -31.44 17.97 -2.64
CA ALA A 19 -31.59 16.56 -2.23
C ALA A 19 -32.53 15.73 -3.13
N ARG A 20 -33.32 16.36 -4.01
CA ARG A 20 -34.26 15.65 -4.90
C ARG A 20 -33.62 15.20 -6.22
N VAL A 21 -32.47 15.74 -6.61
CA VAL A 21 -31.81 15.43 -7.89
C VAL A 21 -30.91 14.20 -7.82
N GLU A 22 -30.37 13.84 -6.64
CA GLU A 22 -29.49 12.68 -6.50
C GLU A 22 -30.19 11.31 -6.54
N ARG A 23 -31.53 11.27 -6.51
CA ARG A 23 -32.27 10.00 -6.42
C ARG A 23 -32.59 9.34 -7.77
N PHE A 24 -32.14 9.89 -8.90
CA PHE A 24 -32.52 9.40 -10.23
C PHE A 24 -31.41 8.73 -11.06
N HIS A 25 -30.15 8.66 -10.57
CA HIS A 25 -29.03 8.12 -11.38
C HIS A 25 -28.35 6.85 -10.85
N GLY A 26 -28.83 6.26 -9.76
CA GLY A 26 -28.30 5.00 -9.23
C GLY A 26 -29.25 3.84 -9.49
N ASN A 27 -29.22 3.25 -10.69
CA ASN A 27 -29.67 1.87 -10.96
C ASN A 27 -29.45 1.49 -12.43
N VAL A 28 -28.24 1.07 -12.81
CA VAL A 28 -28.03 0.11 -13.92
C VAL A 28 -26.91 -0.86 -13.56
N LEU A 29 -27.36 -2.02 -13.09
CA LEU A 29 -26.85 -3.39 -13.26
C LEU A 29 -25.33 -3.66 -13.28
N CYS A 30 -24.90 -4.34 -12.22
CA CYS A 30 -23.88 -5.37 -12.23
C CYS A 30 -24.39 -6.63 -12.97
N ALA A 31 -23.63 -7.16 -13.92
CA ALA A 31 -23.53 -8.60 -14.22
C ALA A 31 -22.44 -8.83 -15.28
N ASN A 32 -21.26 -9.29 -14.89
CA ASN A 32 -20.70 -10.48 -15.54
C ASN A 32 -19.59 -11.15 -14.74
N LYS A 33 -19.63 -12.47 -14.84
CA LYS A 33 -19.07 -13.48 -13.96
C LYS A 33 -17.76 -14.01 -14.56
N SER A 34 -16.75 -14.14 -13.71
CA SER A 34 -15.66 -15.13 -13.68
C SER A 34 -15.33 -15.88 -14.98
N MET A 35 -14.10 -15.71 -15.49
CA MET A 35 -13.29 -16.86 -15.89
C MET A 35 -11.79 -16.50 -15.89
N SER A 36 -11.05 -17.18 -15.02
CA SER A 36 -9.58 -17.21 -14.95
C SER A 36 -9.05 -18.22 -15.96
N ILE A 37 -8.04 -17.82 -16.77
CA ILE A 37 -7.12 -18.77 -17.41
C ILE A 37 -5.69 -18.25 -17.23
N VAL A 38 -4.92 -19.08 -16.55
CA VAL A 38 -3.48 -19.06 -16.32
C VAL A 38 -2.70 -19.27 -17.64
N GLY A 39 -1.61 -18.53 -17.85
CA GLY A 39 -0.49 -19.07 -18.64
C GLY A 39 0.35 -18.10 -19.48
N ARG A 40 1.51 -17.76 -18.92
CA ARG A 40 2.84 -17.66 -19.58
C ARG A 40 3.19 -16.40 -20.40
N ASN A 41 4.04 -15.58 -19.76
CA ASN A 41 4.88 -14.55 -20.35
C ASN A 41 5.93 -15.14 -21.32
N THR A 42 6.03 -14.57 -22.53
CA THR A 42 7.31 -14.24 -23.19
C THR A 42 7.11 -13.04 -24.11
N SER A 43 7.32 -11.84 -23.57
CA SER A 43 7.31 -10.59 -24.33
C SER A 43 8.60 -10.46 -25.14
N LYS A 44 8.53 -10.64 -26.44
CA LYS A 44 9.47 -10.04 -27.40
C LYS A 44 8.69 -9.04 -28.24
N VAL A 45 8.39 -7.88 -27.66
CA VAL A 45 7.72 -6.79 -28.38
C VAL A 45 8.76 -5.75 -28.73
N ARG A 46 9.17 -5.86 -30.00
CA ARG A 46 9.79 -4.83 -30.82
C ARG A 46 8.99 -3.54 -30.68
N SER A 47 9.66 -2.49 -30.23
CA SER A 47 9.17 -1.12 -30.23
C SER A 47 8.93 -0.68 -31.67
N THR A 48 7.66 -0.70 -32.08
CA THR A 48 7.16 0.13 -33.18
C THR A 48 6.21 1.14 -32.57
N THR A 49 6.74 2.34 -32.36
CA THR A 49 5.98 3.57 -32.21
C THR A 49 5.04 3.72 -33.40
N THR A 50 3.74 3.59 -33.19
CA THR A 50 2.71 4.08 -34.11
C THR A 50 1.56 4.62 -33.28
N THR A 51 1.53 5.94 -33.19
CA THR A 51 0.35 6.81 -33.22
C THR A 51 -0.95 6.28 -32.62
N THR A 52 -1.32 6.78 -31.44
CA THR A 52 -2.73 6.99 -31.09
C THR A 52 -2.84 8.27 -30.25
N GLN A 53 -2.71 9.41 -30.93
CA GLN A 53 -3.18 10.70 -30.47
C GLN A 53 -4.16 11.22 -31.51
N THR A 54 -5.47 11.08 -31.31
CA THR A 54 -6.53 11.98 -31.82
C THR A 54 -7.90 11.54 -31.29
N PRO A 55 -8.74 12.49 -30.81
CA PRO A 55 -9.65 13.19 -31.74
C PRO A 55 -9.84 14.69 -31.47
N LYS A 56 -9.12 15.30 -30.51
CA LYS A 56 -9.32 16.71 -30.13
C LYS A 56 -8.92 17.70 -31.24
N ASN A 57 -7.91 17.37 -32.04
CA ASN A 57 -7.36 18.27 -33.07
C ASN A 57 -8.16 18.22 -34.39
N ASP A 58 -8.93 17.16 -34.61
CA ASP A 58 -9.72 17.00 -35.83
C ASP A 58 -11.07 17.70 -35.71
N LEU A 59 -11.72 17.65 -34.54
CA LEU A 59 -13.00 18.30 -34.28
C LEU A 59 -12.96 19.83 -34.41
N ILE A 60 -11.95 20.47 -33.80
CA ILE A 60 -11.76 21.93 -33.90
C ILE A 60 -11.50 22.33 -35.37
N LYS A 61 -10.77 21.51 -36.13
CA LYS A 61 -10.51 21.74 -37.56
C LYS A 61 -11.77 21.56 -38.40
N THR A 62 -12.52 20.48 -38.20
CA THR A 62 -13.80 20.27 -38.91
C THR A 62 -14.83 21.35 -38.58
N LEU A 63 -14.85 21.87 -37.34
CA LEU A 63 -15.70 22.99 -36.96
C LEU A 63 -15.28 24.28 -37.67
N SER A 64 -13.97 24.55 -37.73
CA SER A 64 -13.47 25.71 -38.46
C SER A 64 -13.76 25.62 -39.96
N GLU A 65 -13.65 24.41 -40.54
CA GLU A 65 -13.97 24.16 -41.95
C GLU A 65 -15.47 24.30 -42.23
N GLN A 66 -16.33 23.81 -41.32
CA GLN A 66 -17.78 24.01 -41.41
C GLN A 66 -18.17 25.49 -41.28
N LEU A 67 -17.50 26.25 -40.41
CA LEU A 67 -17.72 27.69 -40.24
C LEU A 67 -17.43 28.44 -41.54
N ILE A 68 -16.30 28.13 -42.18
CA ILE A 68 -15.85 28.73 -43.44
C ILE A 68 -16.81 28.35 -44.57
N LEU A 69 -17.28 27.10 -44.60
CA LEU A 69 -18.21 26.63 -45.63
C LEU A 69 -19.60 27.29 -45.48
N GLU A 70 -20.13 27.41 -44.27
CA GLU A 70 -21.42 28.06 -44.04
C GLU A 70 -21.41 29.56 -44.30
N THR A 71 -20.30 30.25 -44.01
CA THR A 71 -20.16 31.69 -44.26
C THR A 71 -20.07 32.00 -45.75
N HIS A 72 -19.28 31.24 -46.52
CA HIS A 72 -19.12 31.49 -47.95
C HIS A 72 -20.35 31.10 -48.81
N LEU A 73 -21.13 30.10 -48.42
CA LEU A 73 -22.26 29.60 -49.23
C LEU A 73 -23.56 30.39 -49.02
N ASN A 74 -23.66 31.16 -47.94
CA ASN A 74 -24.90 31.83 -47.52
C ASN A 74 -24.86 33.37 -47.63
N LEU A 75 -23.89 33.92 -48.37
CA LEU A 75 -23.87 35.35 -48.66
C LEU A 75 -25.08 35.66 -49.56
N HIS A 76 -26.10 36.27 -48.97
CA HIS A 76 -27.37 36.52 -49.65
C HIS A 76 -27.16 37.53 -50.79
N LYS A 77 -27.80 37.28 -51.94
CA LYS A 77 -27.75 38.19 -53.08
C LYS A 77 -28.55 39.46 -52.77
N PRO A 78 -28.10 40.65 -53.19
CA PRO A 78 -28.82 41.89 -52.94
C PRO A 78 -30.22 41.86 -53.55
N THR A 79 -31.22 42.36 -52.82
CA THR A 79 -32.60 42.40 -53.27
C THR A 79 -32.77 43.56 -54.24
N ARG A 80 -33.11 43.30 -55.50
CA ARG A 80 -33.32 44.35 -56.50
C ARG A 80 -34.82 44.53 -56.79
N ALA A 81 -35.20 45.74 -57.23
CA ALA A 81 -36.55 46.05 -57.68
C ALA A 81 -37.06 45.03 -58.73
N GLU A 82 -36.15 44.52 -59.55
CA GLU A 82 -36.39 43.52 -60.62
C GLU A 82 -37.03 42.22 -60.10
N ASN A 83 -36.70 41.80 -58.88
CA ASN A 83 -37.17 40.55 -58.28
C ASN A 83 -38.42 40.71 -57.41
N GLN A 84 -38.72 41.93 -56.96
CA GLN A 84 -39.77 42.20 -55.97
C GLN A 84 -40.92 43.06 -56.53
N MET A 85 -40.71 43.76 -57.64
CA MET A 85 -41.70 44.63 -58.26
C MET A 85 -42.54 43.86 -59.30
N ASP A 86 -43.86 43.88 -59.12
CA ASP A 86 -44.80 43.38 -60.12
C ASP A 86 -44.92 44.38 -61.29
N THR A 87 -43.99 44.24 -62.24
CA THR A 87 -43.90 45.02 -63.47
C THR A 87 -45.16 44.91 -64.33
N MET A 88 -45.85 43.77 -64.28
CA MET A 88 -47.06 43.50 -65.06
C MET A 88 -48.26 44.29 -64.51
N GLN A 89 -48.44 44.33 -63.19
CA GLN A 89 -49.53 45.08 -62.57
C GLN A 89 -49.36 46.59 -62.80
N ILE A 90 -48.15 47.12 -62.66
CA ILE A 90 -47.85 48.55 -62.84
C ILE A 90 -48.08 48.95 -64.30
N TYR A 91 -47.61 48.14 -65.25
CA TYR A 91 -47.87 48.36 -66.67
C TYR A 91 -49.37 48.40 -66.98
N ARG A 92 -50.17 47.44 -66.48
CA ARG A 92 -51.63 47.45 -66.68
C ARG A 92 -52.30 48.70 -66.12
N ARG A 93 -51.89 49.17 -64.94
CA ARG A 93 -52.42 50.39 -64.33
C ARG A 93 -52.09 51.64 -65.15
N LEU A 94 -50.91 51.70 -65.78
CA LEU A 94 -50.52 52.83 -66.63
C LEU A 94 -51.31 52.85 -67.96
N THR A 95 -51.66 51.69 -68.52
CA THR A 95 -52.36 51.60 -69.80
C THR A 95 -53.89 51.60 -69.67
N GLN A 96 -54.45 51.10 -68.57
CA GLN A 96 -55.91 50.91 -68.39
C GLN A 96 -56.58 51.93 -67.46
N ASN A 97 -55.86 52.97 -67.02
CA ASN A 97 -56.43 53.97 -66.12
C ASN A 97 -57.55 54.77 -66.82
N LYS A 98 -58.78 54.61 -66.36
CA LYS A 98 -59.99 55.23 -66.95
C LYS A 98 -60.12 56.74 -66.67
N GLY A 99 -59.18 57.36 -65.96
CA GLY A 99 -59.23 58.77 -65.54
C GLY A 99 -58.07 59.67 -66.00
N ALA A 100 -57.10 59.15 -66.76
CA ALA A 100 -55.94 59.89 -67.25
C ALA A 100 -55.71 59.58 -68.74
N PRO A 101 -55.03 60.44 -69.53
CA PRO A 101 -54.70 60.13 -70.91
C PRO A 101 -53.93 58.80 -70.96
N ALA A 102 -54.44 57.84 -71.76
CA ALA A 102 -53.85 56.52 -71.89
C ALA A 102 -52.40 56.66 -72.40
N PHE A 103 -51.44 56.31 -71.57
CA PHE A 103 -50.03 56.36 -71.95
C PHE A 103 -49.77 55.36 -73.06
N ASN A 104 -48.99 55.77 -74.07
CA ASN A 104 -48.58 54.88 -75.14
C ASN A 104 -47.73 53.74 -74.54
N ARG A 105 -47.82 52.53 -75.11
CA ARG A 105 -47.08 51.34 -74.67
C ARG A 105 -45.59 51.61 -74.46
N ALA A 106 -44.97 52.36 -75.37
CA ALA A 106 -43.56 52.74 -75.26
C ALA A 106 -43.29 53.68 -74.07
N GLN A 107 -44.20 54.60 -73.78
CA GLN A 107 -44.08 55.52 -72.65
C GLN A 107 -44.30 54.82 -71.31
N SER A 108 -45.22 53.85 -71.24
CA SER A 108 -45.46 53.06 -70.03
C SER A 108 -44.28 52.14 -69.70
N LEU A 109 -43.62 51.57 -70.70
CA LEU A 109 -42.39 50.77 -70.49
C LEU A 109 -41.23 51.66 -70.02
N LEU A 110 -41.04 52.82 -70.65
CA LEU A 110 -39.98 53.76 -70.27
C LEU A 110 -40.19 54.30 -68.85
N LEU A 111 -41.44 54.61 -68.48
CA LEU A 111 -41.78 55.03 -67.11
C LEU A 111 -41.55 53.90 -66.11
N LEU A 112 -41.84 52.65 -66.47
CA LEU A 112 -41.59 51.48 -65.63
C LEU A 112 -40.10 51.27 -65.37
N ASP A 113 -39.25 51.44 -66.39
CA ASP A 113 -37.79 51.36 -66.25
C ASP A 113 -37.26 52.51 -65.38
N ILE A 114 -37.74 53.74 -65.56
CA ILE A 114 -37.37 54.86 -64.68
C ILE A 114 -37.79 54.61 -63.23
N ILE A 115 -39.00 54.11 -63.00
CA ILE A 115 -39.49 53.78 -61.65
C ILE A 115 -38.63 52.68 -61.02
N ARG A 116 -38.26 51.66 -61.80
CA ARG A 116 -37.38 50.57 -61.37
C ARG A 116 -36.00 51.09 -60.98
N ASP A 117 -35.39 51.93 -61.81
CA ASP A 117 -34.06 52.51 -61.54
C ASP A 117 -34.11 53.42 -60.31
N LEU A 118 -35.12 54.29 -60.23
CA LEU A 118 -35.30 55.20 -59.10
C LEU A 118 -35.53 54.44 -57.79
N LEU A 119 -36.30 53.35 -57.82
CA LEU A 119 -36.54 52.50 -56.65
C LEU A 119 -35.29 51.72 -56.26
N ASN A 120 -34.50 51.28 -57.24
CA ASN A 120 -33.24 50.58 -56.99
C ASN A 120 -32.22 51.52 -56.34
N ASP A 121 -32.10 52.75 -56.83
CA ASP A 121 -31.14 53.73 -56.33
C ASP A 121 -31.51 54.32 -54.96
N ASN A 122 -32.79 54.68 -54.76
CA ASN A 122 -33.22 55.38 -53.55
C ASN A 122 -33.61 54.43 -52.41
N PHE A 123 -34.11 53.23 -52.70
CA PHE A 123 -34.64 52.33 -51.68
C PHE A 123 -33.80 51.07 -51.56
N TYR A 124 -33.62 50.31 -52.65
CA TYR A 124 -32.96 49.01 -52.54
C TYR A 124 -31.46 49.11 -52.23
N ASN A 125 -30.74 50.14 -52.66
CA ASN A 125 -29.32 50.29 -52.30
C ASN A 125 -29.13 50.48 -50.78
N ASP A 126 -29.84 51.43 -50.18
CA ASP A 126 -29.75 51.70 -48.73
C ASP A 126 -30.37 50.58 -47.89
N TYR A 127 -31.53 50.07 -48.32
CA TYR A 127 -32.17 48.92 -47.69
C TYR A 127 -31.28 47.70 -47.71
N ASN A 128 -30.64 47.38 -48.85
CA ASN A 128 -29.75 46.24 -48.93
C ASN A 128 -28.50 46.41 -48.06
N ASP A 129 -27.86 47.57 -48.09
CA ASP A 129 -26.66 47.79 -47.26
C ASP A 129 -26.98 47.59 -45.78
N LYS A 130 -28.09 48.16 -45.30
CA LYS A 130 -28.45 48.09 -43.89
C LYS A 130 -29.02 46.72 -43.50
N PHE A 131 -29.95 46.19 -44.28
CA PHE A 131 -30.63 44.93 -43.98
C PHE A 131 -29.74 43.70 -44.22
N LEU A 132 -28.99 43.63 -45.33
CA LEU A 132 -28.07 42.50 -45.52
C LEU A 132 -26.96 42.52 -44.48
N ARG A 133 -26.45 43.69 -44.09
CA ARG A 133 -25.44 43.79 -43.04
C ARG A 133 -25.98 43.34 -41.69
N ASP A 134 -27.13 43.86 -41.26
CA ASP A 134 -27.72 43.50 -39.97
C ASP A 134 -28.05 41.99 -39.94
N PHE A 135 -28.60 41.44 -41.03
CA PHE A 135 -28.89 40.01 -41.14
C PHE A 135 -27.62 39.12 -41.18
N GLU A 136 -26.57 39.55 -41.88
CA GLU A 136 -25.29 38.86 -41.91
C GLU A 136 -24.66 38.82 -40.52
N ILE A 137 -24.70 39.95 -39.79
CA ILE A 137 -24.22 40.03 -38.40
C ILE A 137 -25.01 39.08 -37.50
N ASP A 138 -26.35 39.09 -37.57
CA ASP A 138 -27.20 38.22 -36.75
C ASP A 138 -26.91 36.74 -37.03
N LYS A 139 -26.73 36.37 -38.31
CA LYS A 139 -26.37 35.00 -38.68
C LYS A 139 -24.99 34.61 -38.15
N GLN A 140 -23.99 35.47 -38.35
CA GLN A 140 -22.64 35.24 -37.84
C GLN A 140 -22.65 35.10 -36.31
N LEU A 141 -23.49 35.89 -35.62
CA LEU A 141 -23.67 35.82 -34.17
C LEU A 141 -24.30 34.49 -33.73
N HIS A 142 -25.32 34.01 -34.45
CA HIS A 142 -25.90 32.69 -34.17
C HIS A 142 -24.88 31.57 -34.32
N LEU A 143 -24.08 31.61 -35.39
CA LEU A 143 -23.02 30.64 -35.63
C LEU A 143 -21.93 30.72 -34.55
N TYR A 144 -21.57 31.94 -34.14
CA TYR A 144 -20.64 32.19 -33.03
C TYR A 144 -21.14 31.59 -31.72
N HIS A 145 -22.41 31.82 -31.34
CA HIS A 145 -22.96 31.25 -30.11
C HIS A 145 -23.06 29.73 -30.13
N SER A 146 -23.35 29.14 -31.31
CA SER A 146 -23.32 27.69 -31.47
C SER A 146 -21.90 27.15 -31.23
N LEU A 147 -20.89 27.78 -31.83
CA LEU A 147 -19.50 27.41 -31.66
C LEU A 147 -19.01 27.60 -30.22
N GLU A 148 -19.36 28.73 -29.61
CA GLU A 148 -19.08 29.05 -28.22
C GLU A 148 -19.61 27.93 -27.30
N SER A 149 -20.88 27.56 -27.44
CA SER A 149 -21.51 26.48 -26.67
C SER A 149 -20.79 25.14 -26.88
N GLU A 150 -20.38 24.83 -28.10
CA GLU A 150 -19.68 23.59 -28.40
C GLU A 150 -18.27 23.56 -27.79
N ILE A 151 -17.52 24.66 -27.90
CA ILE A 151 -16.20 24.80 -27.26
C ILE A 151 -16.32 24.65 -25.74
N HIS A 152 -17.30 25.31 -25.12
CA HIS A 152 -17.57 25.17 -23.68
C HIS A 152 -17.86 23.72 -23.30
N TYR A 153 -18.74 23.05 -24.06
CA TYR A 153 -19.03 21.64 -23.86
C TYR A 153 -17.77 20.77 -23.95
N ILE A 154 -16.92 21.00 -24.94
CA ILE A 154 -15.66 20.26 -25.11
C ILE A 154 -14.72 20.49 -23.92
N ILE A 155 -14.57 21.73 -23.45
CA ILE A 155 -13.73 22.07 -22.30
C ILE A 155 -14.23 21.36 -21.04
N ASP A 156 -15.53 21.47 -20.75
CA ASP A 156 -16.14 20.87 -19.56
C ASP A 156 -16.07 19.36 -19.59
N LYS A 157 -16.32 18.76 -20.77
CA LYS A 157 -16.15 17.32 -20.96
C LYS A 157 -14.70 16.90 -20.75
N SER A 158 -13.74 17.63 -21.32
CA SER A 158 -12.31 17.35 -21.14
C SER A 158 -11.94 17.39 -19.66
N ARG A 159 -12.29 18.45 -18.95
CA ARG A 159 -12.01 18.60 -17.51
C ARG A 159 -12.63 17.48 -16.69
N SER A 160 -13.89 17.14 -16.96
CA SER A 160 -14.60 16.07 -16.26
C SER A 160 -13.98 14.70 -16.49
N THR A 161 -13.55 14.41 -17.73
CA THR A 161 -12.89 13.13 -18.06
C THR A 161 -11.51 13.02 -17.42
N GLU A 162 -10.72 14.09 -17.39
CA GLU A 162 -9.42 14.12 -16.71
C GLU A 162 -9.56 13.99 -15.19
N LEU A 163 -10.51 14.71 -14.60
CA LEU A 163 -10.81 14.62 -13.17
C LEU A 163 -11.24 13.21 -12.79
N ASN A 164 -12.15 12.61 -13.57
CA ASN A 164 -12.59 11.23 -13.34
C ASN A 164 -11.43 10.23 -13.48
N ARG A 165 -10.56 10.41 -14.48
CA ARG A 165 -9.36 9.58 -14.67
C ARG A 165 -8.44 9.67 -13.45
N ASN A 166 -8.16 10.88 -12.98
CA ASN A 166 -7.32 11.10 -11.79
C ASN A 166 -7.98 10.50 -10.54
N HIS A 167 -9.29 10.66 -10.37
CA HIS A 167 -10.03 10.08 -9.26
C HIS A 167 -9.93 8.53 -9.25
N LEU A 168 -10.10 7.89 -10.42
CA LEU A 168 -9.94 6.45 -10.55
C LEU A 168 -8.51 5.99 -10.25
N GLN A 169 -7.50 6.75 -10.65
CA GLN A 169 -6.10 6.47 -10.31
C GLN A 169 -5.84 6.57 -8.81
N LEU A 170 -6.38 7.60 -8.15
CA LEU A 170 -6.27 7.76 -6.71
C LEU A 170 -6.93 6.60 -5.97
N MET A 171 -8.12 6.18 -6.40
CA MET A 171 -8.82 5.01 -5.83
C MET A 171 -8.04 3.70 -6.02
N ARG A 172 -7.34 3.54 -7.15
CA ARG A 172 -6.43 2.40 -7.34
C ARG A 172 -5.26 2.46 -6.38
N LEU A 173 -4.57 3.60 -6.31
CA LEU A 173 -3.44 3.77 -5.41
C LEU A 173 -3.80 3.55 -3.95
N GLN A 174 -4.96 4.02 -3.51
CA GLN A 174 -5.44 3.80 -2.14
C GLN A 174 -5.69 2.31 -1.85
N ARG A 175 -6.24 1.56 -2.82
CA ARG A 175 -6.42 0.11 -2.68
C ARG A 175 -5.08 -0.61 -2.64
N ASP A 176 -4.16 -0.24 -3.51
CA ASP A 176 -2.84 -0.85 -3.59
C ASP A 176 -2.06 -0.60 -2.29
N LEU A 177 -2.10 0.63 -1.77
CA LEU A 177 -1.51 0.97 -0.47
C LEU A 177 -2.14 0.16 0.68
N GLY A 178 -3.48 0.05 0.72
CA GLY A 178 -4.17 -0.77 1.71
C GLY A 178 -3.72 -2.23 1.67
N THR A 179 -3.61 -2.80 0.46
CA THR A 179 -3.14 -4.17 0.24
C THR A 179 -1.71 -4.34 0.75
N THR A 180 -0.81 -3.40 0.42
CA THR A 180 0.58 -3.43 0.90
C THR A 180 0.67 -3.30 2.42
N VAL A 181 -0.18 -2.49 3.05
CA VAL A 181 -0.24 -2.38 4.51
C VAL A 181 -0.70 -3.71 5.13
N ASP A 182 -1.71 -4.34 4.55
CA ASP A 182 -2.19 -5.64 5.01
C ASP A 182 -1.12 -6.73 4.87
N GLU A 183 -0.40 -6.76 3.74
CA GLU A 183 0.75 -7.66 3.51
C GLU A 183 1.87 -7.44 4.54
N ILE A 184 2.21 -6.17 4.84
CA ILE A 184 3.22 -5.86 5.86
C ILE A 184 2.75 -6.32 7.25
N ASN A 185 1.47 -6.09 7.58
CA ASN A 185 0.92 -6.53 8.85
C ASN A 185 0.92 -8.05 8.98
N GLU A 186 0.56 -8.77 7.91
CA GLU A 186 0.66 -10.22 7.84
C GLU A 186 2.10 -10.68 8.07
N LEU A 187 3.08 -10.08 7.39
CA LEU A 187 4.49 -10.44 7.58
C LEU A 187 4.96 -10.18 9.02
N ILE A 188 4.57 -9.07 9.64
CA ILE A 188 4.95 -8.74 11.02
C ILE A 188 4.34 -9.74 12.01
N ILE A 189 3.05 -10.06 11.86
CA ILE A 189 2.35 -10.96 12.79
C ILE A 189 2.76 -12.41 12.56
N ASP A 190 2.86 -12.83 11.30
CA ASP A 190 3.06 -14.23 10.94
C ASP A 190 4.52 -14.63 11.04
N SER A 191 5.44 -13.91 10.40
CA SER A 191 6.84 -14.31 10.44
C SER A 191 7.53 -13.75 11.68
N PHE A 192 7.48 -12.44 11.89
CA PHE A 192 8.31 -11.84 12.94
C PHE A 192 7.87 -12.22 14.36
N ASP A 193 6.59 -12.09 14.71
CA ASP A 193 6.13 -12.41 16.07
C ASP A 193 6.17 -13.92 16.35
N LYS A 194 5.84 -14.79 15.38
CA LYS A 194 5.95 -16.24 15.58
C LYS A 194 7.39 -16.70 15.66
N ASP A 195 8.27 -16.21 14.79
CA ASP A 195 9.69 -16.58 14.81
C ASP A 195 10.35 -16.11 16.11
N ALA A 196 10.08 -14.87 16.55
CA ALA A 196 10.57 -14.37 17.83
C ALA A 196 10.07 -15.22 19.02
N LYS A 197 8.79 -15.60 19.02
CA LYS A 197 8.24 -16.50 20.06
C LYS A 197 8.86 -17.89 20.01
N LEU A 198 9.10 -18.42 18.82
CA LEU A 198 9.74 -19.72 18.63
C LEU A 198 11.18 -19.70 19.12
N GLU A 199 11.95 -18.67 18.76
CA GLU A 199 13.34 -18.48 19.21
C GLU A 199 13.43 -18.34 20.74
N LEU A 200 12.55 -17.53 21.35
CA LEU A 200 12.52 -17.40 22.81
C LEU A 200 12.17 -18.71 23.52
N ASN A 201 11.22 -19.47 22.97
CA ASN A 201 10.88 -20.79 23.52
C ASN A 201 12.04 -21.78 23.36
N GLN A 202 12.73 -21.77 22.22
CA GLN A 202 13.90 -22.59 21.98
C GLN A 202 15.01 -22.25 22.99
N GLN A 203 15.31 -20.97 23.17
CA GLN A 203 16.32 -20.51 24.13
C GLN A 203 15.95 -20.91 25.57
N LYS A 204 14.67 -20.83 25.95
CA LYS A 204 14.18 -21.29 27.26
C LYS A 204 14.34 -22.79 27.43
N SER A 205 14.02 -23.58 26.40
CA SER A 205 14.21 -25.03 26.39
C SER A 205 15.68 -25.39 26.54
N ASP A 206 16.55 -24.75 25.74
CA ASP A 206 17.99 -24.98 25.78
C ASP A 206 18.58 -24.61 27.14
N ASN A 207 18.19 -23.47 27.72
CA ASN A 207 18.57 -23.11 29.08
C ASN A 207 18.13 -24.16 30.10
N THR A 208 16.88 -24.63 30.02
CA THR A 208 16.36 -25.68 30.92
C THR A 208 17.15 -26.98 30.79
N LEU A 209 17.48 -27.39 29.56
CA LEU A 209 18.30 -28.57 29.30
C LEU A 209 19.73 -28.40 29.83
N LEU A 210 20.32 -27.21 29.69
CA LEU A 210 21.62 -26.89 30.27
C LEU A 210 21.59 -26.97 31.80
N TYR A 211 20.58 -26.39 32.45
CA TYR A 211 20.40 -26.50 33.90
C TYR A 211 20.25 -27.95 34.34
N ASN A 212 19.41 -28.73 33.65
CA ASN A 212 19.23 -30.16 33.94
C ASN A 212 20.54 -30.94 33.79
N ARG A 213 21.32 -30.67 32.73
CA ARG A 213 22.63 -31.30 32.51
C ARG A 213 23.61 -30.96 33.62
N ILE A 214 23.69 -29.68 34.00
CA ILE A 214 24.55 -29.23 35.11
C ILE A 214 24.13 -29.92 36.41
N ASN A 215 22.83 -30.00 36.69
CA ASN A 215 22.32 -30.64 37.89
C ASN A 215 22.61 -32.16 37.93
N LEU A 216 22.45 -32.86 36.80
CA LEU A 216 22.81 -34.28 36.69
C LEU A 216 24.31 -34.50 36.90
N ASN A 217 25.16 -33.66 36.29
CA ASN A 217 26.60 -33.72 36.49
C ASN A 217 26.99 -33.43 37.93
N LEU A 218 26.33 -32.48 38.58
CA LEU A 218 26.54 -32.16 39.98
C LEU A 218 26.16 -33.36 40.86
N ASN A 219 24.99 -33.96 40.64
CA ASN A 219 24.55 -35.13 41.39
C ASN A 219 25.46 -36.35 41.17
N ASP A 220 25.93 -36.60 39.94
CA ASP A 220 26.91 -37.66 39.65
C ASP A 220 28.23 -37.39 40.38
N CYS A 221 28.73 -36.15 40.37
CA CYS A 221 29.92 -35.76 41.11
C CYS A 221 29.74 -35.96 42.62
N THR A 222 28.62 -35.50 43.19
CA THR A 222 28.28 -35.71 44.60
C THR A 222 28.23 -37.20 44.94
N ASN A 223 27.55 -38.02 44.14
CA ASN A 223 27.50 -39.46 44.34
C ASN A 223 28.90 -40.10 44.28
N LYS A 224 29.72 -39.72 43.31
CA LYS A 224 31.12 -40.17 43.21
C LYS A 224 31.95 -39.77 44.42
N ILE A 225 31.79 -38.55 44.93
CA ILE A 225 32.45 -38.08 46.15
C ILE A 225 31.97 -38.90 47.35
N THR A 226 30.66 -39.07 47.53
CA THR A 226 30.09 -39.86 48.63
C THR A 226 30.58 -41.30 48.59
N VAL A 227 30.54 -41.97 47.43
CA VAL A 227 31.06 -43.33 47.29
C VAL A 227 32.55 -43.38 47.58
N LYS A 228 33.36 -42.44 47.08
CA LYS A 228 34.80 -42.38 47.39
C LYS A 228 35.07 -42.18 48.89
N ILE A 229 34.34 -41.29 49.56
CA ILE A 229 34.49 -41.04 51.00
C ILE A 229 34.05 -42.25 51.80
N VAL A 230 32.86 -42.80 51.54
CA VAL A 230 32.34 -43.96 52.27
C VAL A 230 33.20 -45.20 52.03
N SER A 231 33.64 -45.44 50.79
CA SER A 231 34.56 -46.51 50.46
C SER A 231 35.93 -46.30 51.09
N GLY A 232 36.43 -45.06 51.13
CA GLY A 232 37.68 -44.70 51.78
C GLY A 232 37.64 -44.96 53.28
N ILE A 233 36.61 -44.45 53.98
CA ILE A 233 36.38 -44.69 55.40
C ILE A 233 36.24 -46.17 55.70
N LYS A 234 35.46 -46.90 54.88
CA LYS A 234 35.30 -48.36 55.05
C LYS A 234 36.63 -49.09 54.88
N SER A 235 37.42 -48.71 53.88
CA SER A 235 38.76 -49.28 53.65
C SER A 235 39.73 -48.94 54.79
N GLU A 236 39.68 -47.73 55.35
CA GLU A 236 40.50 -47.35 56.51
C GLU A 236 40.10 -48.18 57.74
N ILE A 237 38.80 -48.34 58.01
CA ILE A 237 38.31 -49.19 59.10
C ILE A 237 38.76 -50.65 58.93
N GLU A 238 38.69 -51.18 57.70
CA GLU A 238 39.13 -52.54 57.40
C GLU A 238 40.65 -52.70 57.57
N ASN A 239 41.43 -51.70 57.15
CA ASN A 239 42.87 -51.66 57.38
C ASN A 239 43.20 -51.61 58.89
N LEU A 240 42.49 -50.78 59.67
CA LEU A 240 42.63 -50.75 61.13
C LEU A 240 42.31 -52.12 61.75
N ARG A 241 41.23 -52.79 61.32
CA ARG A 241 40.89 -54.14 61.79
C ARG A 241 41.99 -55.15 61.47
N TRP A 242 42.58 -55.11 60.28
CA TRP A 242 43.70 -55.97 59.91
C TRP A 242 44.89 -55.73 60.83
N GLN A 243 45.24 -54.47 61.08
CA GLN A 243 46.38 -54.13 61.92
C GLN A 243 46.17 -54.52 63.39
N THR A 244 44.98 -54.31 63.95
CA THR A 244 44.66 -54.69 65.33
C THR A 244 44.66 -56.21 65.53
N THR A 245 44.11 -56.98 64.60
CA THR A 245 44.13 -58.46 64.70
C THR A 245 45.55 -59.02 64.59
N ARG A 246 46.35 -58.49 63.65
CA ARG A 246 47.77 -58.84 63.51
C ARG A 246 48.58 -58.49 64.77
N SER A 247 48.35 -57.30 65.33
CA SER A 247 49.07 -56.84 66.54
C SER A 247 48.63 -57.61 67.80
N GLY A 248 47.34 -57.88 67.97
CA GLY A 248 46.81 -58.65 69.10
C GLY A 248 47.33 -60.09 69.13
N LEU A 249 47.44 -60.74 67.96
CA LEU A 249 48.03 -62.07 67.86
C LEU A 249 49.52 -62.08 68.27
N LEU A 250 50.29 -61.05 67.87
CA LEU A 250 51.67 -60.90 68.32
C LEU A 250 51.77 -60.71 69.83
N ALA A 251 50.89 -59.91 70.43
CA ALA A 251 50.87 -59.69 71.88
C ALA A 251 50.59 -60.99 72.67
N ILE A 252 49.66 -61.83 72.19
CA ILE A 252 49.36 -63.12 72.81
C ILE A 252 50.55 -64.08 72.70
N ILE A 253 51.21 -64.14 71.54
CA ILE A 253 52.41 -64.96 71.35
C ILE A 253 53.52 -64.50 72.31
N ILE A 254 53.77 -63.19 72.40
CA ILE A 254 54.77 -62.63 73.32
C ILE A 254 54.43 -62.97 74.77
N LEU A 255 53.17 -62.82 75.18
CA LEU A 255 52.71 -63.16 76.54
C LEU A 255 52.93 -64.66 76.85
N ALA A 256 52.56 -65.54 75.92
CA ALA A 256 52.77 -66.99 76.08
C ALA A 256 54.28 -67.33 76.16
N SER A 257 55.11 -66.72 75.32
CA SER A 257 56.56 -66.86 75.37
C SER A 257 57.14 -66.34 76.70
N LEU A 258 56.61 -65.25 77.25
CA LEU A 258 57.03 -64.72 78.54
C LEU A 258 56.67 -65.66 79.69
N LEU A 259 55.47 -66.26 79.67
CA LEU A 259 55.07 -67.25 80.67
C LEU A 259 55.96 -68.49 80.61
N LEU A 260 56.23 -69.02 79.41
CA LEU A 260 57.14 -70.15 79.24
C LEU A 260 58.57 -69.82 79.69
N THR A 261 59.09 -68.65 79.30
CA THR A 261 60.44 -68.21 79.71
C THR A 261 60.51 -67.95 81.21
N GLY A 262 59.47 -67.35 81.79
CA GLY A 262 59.34 -67.12 83.23
C GLY A 262 59.29 -68.43 84.02
N VAL A 263 58.57 -69.45 83.53
CA VAL A 263 58.56 -70.79 84.13
C VAL A 263 59.92 -71.48 83.99
N VAL A 264 60.59 -71.36 82.84
CA VAL A 264 61.94 -71.92 82.65
C VAL A 264 62.96 -71.24 83.55
N VAL A 265 62.90 -69.92 83.70
CA VAL A 265 63.77 -69.16 84.62
C VAL A 265 63.43 -69.46 86.08
N SER A 266 62.16 -69.64 86.42
CA SER A 266 61.73 -70.04 87.77
C SER A 266 62.21 -71.44 88.12
N ASN A 267 62.12 -72.40 87.19
CA ASN A 267 62.71 -73.74 87.34
C ASN A 267 64.25 -73.73 87.34
N LYS A 268 64.88 -72.71 86.74
CA LYS A 268 66.33 -72.50 86.83
C LYS A 268 66.71 -71.88 88.18
N LYS A 269 65.89 -70.98 88.74
CA LYS A 269 66.08 -70.36 90.06
C LYS A 269 65.85 -71.35 91.21
N SER A 270 64.92 -72.28 91.09
CA SER A 270 64.79 -73.41 92.03
C SER A 270 65.93 -74.44 91.95
N ARG A 271 66.87 -74.27 91.01
CA ARG A 271 68.13 -75.03 90.91
C ARG A 271 69.37 -74.22 91.33
N THR A 272 69.29 -72.89 91.37
CA THR A 272 70.39 -72.02 91.82
C THR A 272 70.26 -71.54 93.27
N ASP A 273 69.14 -71.79 93.96
CA ASP A 273 69.00 -71.55 95.42
C ASP A 273 69.77 -72.58 96.29
N SER A 274 70.67 -73.36 95.69
CA SER A 274 71.62 -74.25 96.38
C SER A 274 73.07 -73.99 95.97
N GLN A 275 73.37 -72.86 95.33
CA GLN A 275 74.74 -72.51 94.95
C GLN A 275 74.95 -70.99 95.00
N ASP A 276 74.73 -70.43 96.20
CA ASP A 276 75.32 -69.17 96.64
C ASP A 276 76.73 -69.45 97.19
N SER A 277 77.76 -68.89 96.54
CA SER A 277 78.94 -68.26 97.16
C SER A 277 79.99 -67.88 96.10
N ASP A 278 80.60 -66.71 96.32
CA ASP A 278 81.61 -65.96 95.53
C ASP A 278 81.12 -65.26 94.25
N GLY A 279 81.25 -63.95 94.07
CA GLY A 279 82.02 -62.93 94.80
C GLY A 279 82.55 -61.88 93.80
N ASN A 280 82.48 -60.60 94.18
CA ASN A 280 83.10 -59.39 93.60
C ASN A 280 82.49 -58.68 92.36
N GLU A 281 81.69 -57.65 92.66
CA GLU A 281 81.98 -56.20 92.61
C GLU A 281 82.81 -55.57 91.47
N VAL A 282 82.41 -54.30 91.19
CA VAL A 282 83.00 -53.18 90.41
C VAL A 282 82.36 -53.00 89.02
N ASP A 283 81.96 -51.83 88.53
CA ASP A 283 81.65 -50.46 88.97
C ASP A 283 81.30 -49.70 87.66
N ASN A 284 80.54 -48.60 87.74
CA ASN A 284 80.37 -47.52 86.73
C ASN A 284 79.72 -47.85 85.37
N ASP A 285 79.16 -46.92 84.60
CA ASP A 285 78.55 -45.59 84.76
C ASP A 285 78.03 -45.24 83.34
N VAL A 286 76.95 -44.44 83.26
CA VAL A 286 76.56 -43.48 82.19
C VAL A 286 76.62 -43.84 80.68
N ASP A 287 75.49 -43.62 79.99
CA ASP A 287 75.23 -42.77 78.78
C ASP A 287 74.10 -43.38 77.92
N ILE A 288 72.92 -42.75 77.81
CA ILE A 288 72.52 -41.80 76.75
C ILE A 288 73.04 -42.18 75.37
N ILE A 289 72.14 -42.41 74.41
CA ILE A 289 72.13 -41.84 73.04
C ILE A 289 70.82 -42.27 72.35
N ILE A 290 70.03 -41.24 71.98
CA ILE A 290 69.10 -41.07 70.83
C ILE A 290 68.18 -42.24 70.48
#